data_AF-A0A976L2P5-F1
#
_entry.id   AF-A0A976L2P5-F1
#
_cell.length_a   1.000
_cell.length_b   1.000
_cell.length_c   1.000
_cell.angle_alpha   90.00
_cell.angle_beta   90.00
_cell.angle_gamma   90.00
#
_symmetry.space_group_name_H-M   'P 1'
#
loop_
_entity.id
_entity.type
_entity.pdbx_description
1 polymer ?
#
loop_
_entity_poly.entity_id
_entity_poly.type
_entity_poly.pdbx_seq_one_letter_code
_entity_poly.pdbx_strand_id
1 'polypeptide(L)'
;MALARTRPALFEGARDRGGAPKEPNHATLRSRHMDGSKEAVQTAGNTGLIEALASENGLSAKDYQDTVVATCFKTKQPVTRNQFRAFCMVAREFDLNPILKQIHAFVDKGGAVIPIVGVDGWFRRAAEHPQCDGITFADSHDDEGRLVWAECTIHRKDRSVPTTVREYLVECYRPTGPWKMEHRMLRHRAAMQAIRVAFGMSGVYSEDEGLDILRNEAGGDVVDVQVVKRDELDEVVDEIEAAAADVESNPVELADLGPDESGDDSDPFAGGGDSFFEDEKKAAPEDYD
;
A
#
# COMPACT_ATOMS: atom_id res chain seq x y z
N MET A 1 49.51 43.73 -0.23
CA MET A 1 48.87 44.48 0.87
C MET A 1 48.04 43.50 1.69
N ALA A 2 48.66 42.85 2.69
CA ALA A 2 48.52 43.15 4.13
C ALA A 2 47.08 42.83 4.65
N LEU A 3 46.81 41.59 5.09
CA LEU A 3 46.82 41.10 6.49
C LEU A 3 45.94 41.90 7.47
N ALA A 4 44.91 41.26 8.02
CA ALA A 4 44.70 41.15 9.48
C ALA A 4 43.58 40.16 9.84
N ARG A 5 43.95 39.12 10.58
CA ARG A 5 43.09 38.24 11.38
C ARG A 5 42.83 38.93 12.73
N THR A 6 41.64 38.76 13.33
CA THR A 6 41.49 38.73 14.80
C THR A 6 40.14 38.16 15.25
N ARG A 7 40.21 37.08 16.02
CA ARG A 7 39.32 36.60 17.10
C ARG A 7 40.25 36.27 18.28
N PRO A 8 39.82 36.07 19.55
CA PRO A 8 38.53 36.34 20.20
C PRO A 8 38.71 37.13 21.54
N ALA A 9 37.62 37.49 22.23
CA ALA A 9 37.68 37.98 23.62
C ALA A 9 36.92 37.03 24.56
N LEU A 10 37.69 36.47 25.50
CA LEU A 10 37.28 35.78 26.70
C LEU A 10 36.67 36.80 27.69
N PHE A 11 35.64 36.39 28.43
CA PHE A 11 35.23 37.10 29.65
C PHE A 11 35.25 36.12 30.82
N GLU A 12 36.11 36.43 31.78
CA GLU A 12 36.25 35.75 33.08
C GLU A 12 35.20 36.25 34.07
N GLY A 13 34.73 35.34 34.93
CA GLY A 13 34.69 35.58 36.37
C GLY A 13 33.38 36.06 37.00
N ALA A 14 32.64 35.13 37.62
CA ALA A 14 32.06 35.36 38.94
C ALA A 14 31.91 34.03 39.69
N ARG A 15 32.64 33.93 40.81
CA ARG A 15 32.54 32.87 41.82
C ARG A 15 31.27 33.13 42.65
N ASP A 16 30.50 32.08 42.95
CA ASP A 16 29.80 32.04 44.23
C ASP A 16 29.90 30.65 44.87
N ARG A 17 30.09 30.67 46.17
CA ARG A 17 30.40 29.54 47.06
C ARG A 17 29.13 29.14 47.79
N GLY A 18 28.84 27.84 47.91
CA GLY A 18 27.99 27.37 48.99
C GLY A 18 27.35 26.00 48.82
N GLY A 19 27.81 25.04 49.62
CA GLY A 19 26.96 23.97 50.16
C GLY A 19 26.89 22.65 49.38
N ALA A 20 27.85 21.75 49.63
CA ALA A 20 27.70 20.33 49.33
C ALA A 20 26.69 19.67 50.31
N PRO A 21 25.74 18.84 49.86
CA PRO A 21 24.95 18.01 50.75
C PRO A 21 25.74 16.75 51.15
N LYS A 22 25.85 16.52 52.46
CA LYS A 22 26.50 15.36 53.09
C LYS A 22 25.68 14.08 52.86
N GLU A 23 26.35 13.01 52.48
CA GLU A 23 25.82 11.64 52.52
C GLU A 23 25.58 11.18 53.97
N PRO A 24 24.47 10.46 54.27
CA PRO A 24 24.31 9.80 55.56
C PRO A 24 24.85 8.36 55.54
N ASN A 25 25.73 8.10 56.50
CA ASN A 25 26.34 6.81 56.84
C ASN A 25 25.33 5.75 57.29
N HIS A 26 25.72 4.50 57.06
CA HIS A 26 25.07 3.25 57.47
C HIS A 26 24.86 3.10 59.00
N ALA A 27 23.80 2.33 59.30
CA ALA A 27 23.55 1.53 60.51
C ALA A 27 22.82 2.18 61.71
N THR A 28 21.51 1.92 61.83
CA THR A 28 20.92 1.40 63.07
C THR A 28 19.66 0.57 62.75
N LEU A 29 19.71 -0.72 63.08
CA LEU A 29 18.56 -1.66 63.04
C LEU A 29 17.51 -1.31 64.10
N ARG A 30 16.23 -1.32 63.73
CA ARG A 30 15.14 -1.78 64.61
C ARG A 30 14.12 -2.57 63.82
N SER A 31 13.98 -3.84 64.19
CA SER A 31 12.96 -4.77 63.74
C SER A 31 11.55 -4.20 63.93
N ARG A 32 10.77 -4.13 62.85
CA ARG A 32 9.31 -4.07 62.95
C ARG A 32 8.72 -5.26 62.18
N HIS A 33 7.79 -5.88 62.87
CA HIS A 33 7.02 -7.04 62.45
C HIS A 33 6.30 -6.82 61.12
N MET A 34 6.08 -7.94 60.44
CA MET A 34 5.25 -8.10 59.24
C MET A 34 3.92 -7.37 59.38
N ASP A 35 3.64 -6.47 58.43
CA ASP A 35 2.27 -6.15 58.03
C ASP A 35 2.19 -6.30 56.51
N GLY A 36 1.38 -7.28 56.09
CA GLY A 36 1.21 -7.71 54.72
C GLY A 36 0.24 -6.79 53.98
N SER A 37 0.67 -5.58 53.68
CA SER A 37 0.05 -4.76 52.64
C SER A 37 0.83 -5.00 51.35
N LYS A 38 0.28 -5.84 50.47
CA LYS A 38 0.66 -5.87 49.06
C LYS A 38 0.38 -4.48 48.50
N GLU A 39 1.36 -3.59 48.51
CA GLU A 39 1.37 -2.46 47.59
C GLU A 39 1.38 -3.07 46.20
N ALA A 40 0.20 -3.08 45.58
CA ALA A 40 0.08 -3.28 44.16
C ALA A 40 0.95 -2.21 43.51
N VAL A 41 2.10 -2.63 42.98
CA VAL A 41 2.80 -1.87 41.95
C VAL A 41 1.75 -1.56 40.90
N GLN A 42 1.29 -0.31 40.88
CA GLN A 42 0.45 0.19 39.81
C GLN A 42 1.28 0.05 38.53
N THR A 43 0.95 -0.96 37.72
CA THR A 43 1.32 -1.06 36.30
C THR A 43 0.55 0.03 35.53
N ALA A 44 0.78 1.29 35.88
CA ALA A 44 0.42 2.43 35.04
C ALA A 44 1.46 2.48 33.91
N GLY A 45 1.17 1.77 32.81
CA GLY A 45 2.05 1.79 31.64
C GLY A 45 1.74 0.80 30.52
N ASN A 46 0.70 -0.03 30.63
CA ASN A 46 0.35 -0.98 29.57
C ASN A 46 -1.16 -1.25 29.48
N THR A 47 -1.98 -0.20 29.60
CA THR A 47 -3.33 -0.22 28.99
C THR A 47 -3.09 -0.55 27.52
N GLY A 48 -3.39 -1.78 27.13
CA GLY A 48 -2.79 -2.40 25.95
C GLY A 48 -3.13 -1.63 24.67
N LEU A 49 -2.26 -1.77 23.68
CA LEU A 49 -2.44 -1.16 22.34
C LEU A 49 -3.88 -1.29 21.82
N ILE A 50 -4.49 -2.45 22.04
CA ILE A 50 -5.84 -2.76 21.59
C ILE A 50 -6.87 -1.95 22.38
N GLU A 51 -6.70 -1.83 23.70
CA GLU A 51 -7.56 -1.03 24.57
C GLU A 51 -7.50 0.46 24.20
N ALA A 52 -6.33 0.97 23.83
CA ALA A 52 -6.18 2.35 23.36
C ALA A 52 -6.95 2.59 22.03
N LEU A 53 -6.68 1.75 21.02
CA LEU A 53 -7.37 1.82 19.73
C LEU A 53 -8.89 1.60 19.86
N ALA A 54 -9.31 0.70 20.74
CA ALA A 54 -10.72 0.46 21.00
C ALA A 54 -11.38 1.68 21.65
N SER A 55 -10.70 2.31 22.62
CA SER A 55 -11.21 3.50 23.32
C SER A 55 -11.35 4.70 22.38
N GLU A 56 -10.40 4.90 21.46
CA GLU A 56 -10.49 5.94 20.41
C GLU A 56 -11.72 5.78 19.51
N ASN A 57 -12.18 4.55 19.32
CA ASN A 57 -13.36 4.21 18.52
C ASN A 57 -14.63 4.00 19.38
N GLY A 58 -14.57 4.24 20.70
CA GLY A 58 -15.71 4.07 21.61
C GLY A 58 -16.17 2.62 21.81
N LEU A 59 -15.27 1.63 21.62
CA LEU A 59 -15.57 0.20 21.71
C LEU A 59 -14.84 -0.47 22.87
N SER A 60 -15.35 -1.63 23.30
CA SER A 60 -14.57 -2.53 24.16
C SER A 60 -13.44 -3.18 23.35
N ALA A 61 -12.35 -3.59 24.01
CA ALA A 61 -11.23 -4.24 23.33
C ALA A 61 -11.65 -5.50 22.54
N LYS A 62 -12.62 -6.25 23.07
CA LYS A 62 -13.17 -7.44 22.42
C LYS A 62 -14.00 -7.06 21.20
N ASP A 63 -14.93 -6.12 21.34
CA ASP A 63 -15.81 -5.72 20.22
C ASP A 63 -15.02 -5.05 19.10
N TYR A 64 -13.99 -4.28 19.45
CA TYR A 64 -13.04 -3.72 18.49
C TYR A 64 -12.32 -4.81 17.72
N GLN A 65 -11.76 -5.80 18.43
CA GLN A 65 -11.09 -6.94 17.78
C GLN A 65 -12.04 -7.70 16.86
N ASP A 66 -13.23 -8.05 17.32
CA ASP A 66 -14.21 -8.81 16.54
C ASP A 66 -14.65 -8.03 15.30
N THR A 67 -14.90 -6.73 15.44
CA THR A 67 -15.28 -5.84 14.33
C THR A 67 -14.17 -5.71 13.29
N VAL A 68 -12.93 -5.46 13.74
CA VAL A 68 -11.80 -5.27 12.83
C VAL A 68 -11.42 -6.58 12.14
N VAL A 69 -11.43 -7.72 12.85
CA VAL A 69 -11.20 -9.04 12.23
C VAL A 69 -12.26 -9.35 11.18
N ALA A 70 -13.54 -9.16 11.50
CA ALA A 70 -14.63 -9.46 10.59
C ALA A 70 -14.64 -8.58 9.33
N THR A 71 -14.20 -7.33 9.45
CA THR A 71 -14.31 -6.37 8.35
C THR A 71 -12.99 -6.16 7.59
N CYS A 72 -11.84 -6.19 8.26
CA CYS A 72 -10.55 -5.70 7.72
C CYS A 72 -9.52 -6.79 7.43
N PHE A 73 -9.79 -8.05 7.77
CA PHE A 73 -8.91 -9.16 7.42
C PHE A 73 -9.52 -9.96 6.28
N LYS A 74 -8.84 -10.03 5.14
CA LYS A 74 -9.22 -10.88 4.01
C LYS A 74 -8.50 -12.22 4.14
N THR A 75 -9.10 -13.15 4.88
CA THR A 75 -8.52 -14.50 5.10
C THR A 75 -9.61 -15.56 5.24
N LYS A 76 -9.27 -16.80 4.87
CA LYS A 76 -10.12 -17.98 5.10
C LYS A 76 -9.84 -18.63 6.47
N GLN A 77 -8.73 -18.29 7.11
CA GLN A 77 -8.30 -18.87 8.38
C GLN A 77 -8.60 -17.92 9.54
N PRO A 78 -8.89 -18.44 10.75
CA PRO A 78 -9.05 -17.60 11.93
C PRO A 78 -7.82 -16.74 12.20
N VAL A 79 -8.02 -15.44 12.40
CA VAL A 79 -6.95 -14.50 12.74
C VAL A 79 -6.51 -14.75 14.18
N THR A 80 -5.22 -15.04 14.37
CA THR A 80 -4.63 -15.23 15.70
C THR A 80 -4.46 -13.90 16.43
N ARG A 81 -4.38 -13.95 17.76
CA ARG A 81 -4.13 -12.76 18.59
C ARG A 81 -2.82 -12.04 18.22
N ASN A 82 -1.79 -12.78 17.81
CA ASN A 82 -0.51 -12.20 17.43
C ASN A 82 -0.59 -11.49 16.07
N GLN A 83 -1.30 -12.08 15.10
CA GLN A 83 -1.57 -11.43 13.81
C GLN A 83 -2.37 -10.14 14.01
N PHE A 84 -3.43 -10.18 14.82
CA PHE A 84 -4.21 -8.99 15.13
C PHE A 84 -3.38 -7.90 15.80
N ARG A 85 -2.53 -8.27 16.77
CA ARG A 85 -1.60 -7.32 17.41
C ARG A 85 -0.60 -6.72 16.43
N ALA A 86 0.00 -7.53 15.55
CA ALA A 86 0.92 -7.05 14.54
C ALA A 86 0.25 -6.02 13.60
N PHE A 87 -0.97 -6.30 13.16
CA PHE A 87 -1.78 -5.35 12.40
C PHE A 87 -2.02 -4.03 13.15
N CYS A 88 -2.43 -4.10 14.42
CA CYS A 88 -2.65 -2.91 15.24
C CYS A 88 -1.37 -2.08 15.44
N MET A 89 -0.19 -2.72 15.49
CA MET A 89 1.08 -2.01 15.60
C MET A 89 1.35 -1.18 14.36
N VAL A 90 1.12 -1.74 13.16
CA VAL A 90 1.29 -1.02 11.88
C VAL A 90 0.25 0.09 11.73
N ALA A 91 -1.01 -0.20 12.08
CA ALA A 91 -2.08 0.80 12.05
C ALA A 91 -1.72 2.01 12.94
N ARG A 92 -1.21 1.77 14.15
CA ARG A 92 -0.76 2.84 15.06
C ARG A 92 0.48 3.58 14.56
N GLU A 93 1.48 2.87 14.02
CA GLU A 93 2.72 3.46 13.51
C GLU A 93 2.44 4.53 12.44
N PHE A 94 1.55 4.21 11.51
CA PHE A 94 1.13 5.14 10.47
C PHE A 94 -0.10 5.96 10.82
N ASP A 95 -0.61 5.84 12.05
CA ASP A 95 -1.82 6.55 12.52
C ASP A 95 -3.04 6.30 11.60
N LEU A 96 -3.18 5.10 11.04
CA LEU A 96 -4.20 4.72 10.06
C LEU A 96 -5.43 4.09 10.73
N ASN A 97 -6.62 4.48 10.29
CA ASN A 97 -7.89 3.99 10.83
C ASN A 97 -8.40 2.73 10.07
N PRO A 98 -8.51 1.56 10.72
CA PRO A 98 -9.05 0.34 10.09
C PRO A 98 -10.54 0.43 9.73
N ILE A 99 -11.34 1.09 10.57
CA ILE A 99 -12.79 1.22 10.39
C ILE A 99 -13.10 2.00 9.10
N LEU A 100 -12.32 3.05 8.83
CA LEU A 100 -12.43 3.85 7.60
C LEU A 100 -11.74 3.22 6.39
N LYS A 101 -11.28 1.96 6.48
CA LYS A 101 -10.56 1.26 5.40
C LYS A 101 -9.28 1.94 4.92
N GLN A 102 -8.69 2.81 5.75
CA GLN A 102 -7.39 3.39 5.45
C GLN A 102 -6.28 2.34 5.54
N ILE A 103 -6.47 1.32 6.39
CA ILE A 103 -5.62 0.14 6.47
C ILE A 103 -6.48 -1.12 6.65
N HIS A 104 -6.11 -2.20 5.98
CA HIS A 104 -6.66 -3.55 6.14
C HIS A 104 -5.51 -4.55 5.98
N ALA A 105 -5.79 -5.86 6.10
CA ALA A 105 -4.73 -6.86 6.06
C ALA A 105 -5.10 -8.06 5.20
N PHE A 106 -4.10 -8.54 4.48
CA PHE A 106 -4.07 -9.90 3.98
C PHE A 106 -3.28 -10.77 4.95
N VAL A 107 -3.59 -12.07 4.95
CA VAL A 107 -2.83 -13.08 5.69
C VAL A 107 -2.39 -14.11 4.67
N ASP A 108 -1.09 -14.34 4.57
CA ASP A 108 -0.54 -15.33 3.66
C ASP A 108 -0.80 -16.79 4.13
N LYS A 109 -0.26 -17.75 3.38
CA LYS A 109 -0.34 -19.17 3.77
C LYS A 109 0.50 -19.49 5.01
N GLY A 110 1.59 -18.75 5.25
CA GLY A 110 2.49 -18.91 6.41
C GLY A 110 1.97 -18.28 7.71
N GLY A 111 0.89 -17.50 7.65
CA GLY A 111 0.35 -16.73 8.76
C GLY A 111 1.01 -15.36 9.00
N ALA A 112 1.86 -14.89 8.09
CA ALA A 112 2.35 -13.51 8.05
C ALA A 112 1.22 -12.53 7.70
N VAL A 113 1.23 -11.37 8.36
CA VAL A 113 0.27 -10.29 8.13
C VAL A 113 0.87 -9.31 7.12
N ILE A 114 0.19 -9.11 6.01
CA ILE A 114 0.57 -8.15 4.98
C ILE A 114 -0.36 -6.93 5.12
N PRO A 115 0.13 -5.80 5.67
CA PRO A 115 -0.68 -4.61 5.88
C PRO A 115 -0.90 -3.87 4.55
N ILE A 116 -2.17 -3.70 4.20
CA ILE A 116 -2.61 -3.04 2.98
C ILE A 116 -3.18 -1.67 3.33
N VAL A 117 -2.63 -0.62 2.73
CA VAL A 117 -3.08 0.76 2.91
C VAL A 117 -3.94 1.15 1.72
N GLY A 118 -5.17 1.56 1.99
CA GLY A 118 -6.09 2.05 0.97
C GLY A 118 -5.65 3.41 0.44
N VAL A 119 -6.13 3.78 -0.75
CA VAL A 119 -5.77 5.05 -1.42
C VAL A 119 -5.93 6.26 -0.48
N ASP A 120 -7.04 6.32 0.25
CA ASP A 120 -7.30 7.40 1.22
C ASP A 120 -6.30 7.43 2.38
N GLY A 121 -5.79 6.27 2.80
CA GLY A 121 -4.74 6.18 3.82
C GLY A 121 -3.45 6.86 3.35
N TRP A 122 -3.02 6.59 2.12
CA TRP A 122 -1.84 7.23 1.53
C TRP A 122 -2.00 8.75 1.44
N PHE A 123 -3.10 9.22 0.86
CA PHE A 123 -3.34 10.64 0.66
C PHE A 123 -3.51 11.41 1.97
N ARG A 124 -4.22 10.85 2.94
CA ARG A 124 -4.36 11.49 4.25
C ARG A 124 -3.01 11.66 4.93
N ARG A 125 -2.17 10.61 4.93
CA ARG A 125 -0.82 10.70 5.52
C ARG A 125 0.07 11.71 4.84
N ALA A 126 0.00 11.80 3.50
CA ALA A 126 0.68 12.85 2.77
C ALA A 126 0.16 14.25 3.16
N ALA A 127 -1.16 14.43 3.26
CA ALA A 127 -1.77 15.72 3.58
C ALA A 127 -1.49 16.21 5.00
N GLU A 128 -1.43 15.29 5.98
CA GLU A 128 -1.13 15.60 7.38
C GLU A 128 0.37 15.85 7.65
N HIS A 129 1.24 15.42 6.74
CA HIS A 129 2.69 15.56 6.93
C HIS A 129 3.09 17.05 6.91
N PRO A 130 3.75 17.60 7.95
CA PRO A 130 4.01 19.04 8.07
C PRO A 130 4.80 19.64 6.90
N GLN A 131 5.69 18.83 6.30
CA GLN A 131 6.51 19.22 5.16
C GLN A 131 5.84 19.06 3.80
N CYS A 132 4.62 18.51 3.70
CA CYS A 132 3.91 18.44 2.43
C CYS A 132 3.54 19.85 1.96
N ASP A 133 3.87 20.16 0.72
CA ASP A 133 3.62 21.47 0.09
C ASP A 133 2.78 21.38 -1.20
N GLY A 134 2.37 20.17 -1.57
CA GLY A 134 1.54 19.93 -2.74
C GLY A 134 1.88 18.64 -3.45
N ILE A 135 0.90 18.16 -4.20
CA ILE A 135 1.02 16.98 -5.08
C ILE A 135 0.52 17.42 -6.45
N THR A 136 1.33 17.19 -7.48
CA THR A 136 0.98 17.47 -8.87
C THR A 136 1.01 16.19 -9.69
N PHE A 137 0.21 16.17 -10.74
CA PHE A 137 0.07 15.01 -11.62
C PHE A 137 0.29 15.41 -13.07
N ALA A 138 0.90 14.52 -13.82
CA ALA A 138 0.98 14.56 -15.27
C ALA A 138 0.65 13.18 -15.83
N ASP A 139 0.07 13.14 -17.02
CA ASP A 139 -0.14 11.92 -17.77
C ASP A 139 0.21 12.16 -19.26
N SER A 140 0.39 11.06 -19.99
CA SER A 140 0.69 11.09 -21.42
C SER A 140 -0.08 10.03 -22.15
N HIS A 141 -0.36 10.31 -23.41
CA HIS A 141 -1.08 9.44 -24.31
C HIS A 141 -0.26 9.19 -25.58
N ASP A 142 -0.51 8.09 -26.26
CA ASP A 142 0.06 7.79 -27.57
C ASP A 142 -0.71 8.51 -28.70
N ASP A 143 -0.30 8.29 -29.95
CA ASP A 143 -0.92 8.91 -31.13
C ASP A 143 -2.38 8.50 -31.33
N GLU A 144 -2.81 7.39 -30.74
CA GLU A 144 -4.19 6.90 -30.74
C GLU A 144 -5.01 7.43 -29.55
N GLY A 145 -4.39 8.26 -28.68
CA GLY A 145 -5.02 8.83 -27.50
C GLY A 145 -5.15 7.83 -26.33
N ARG A 146 -4.42 6.72 -26.34
CA ARG A 146 -4.40 5.74 -25.24
C ARG A 146 -3.41 6.16 -24.17
N LEU A 147 -3.76 5.96 -22.90
CA LEU A 147 -2.89 6.30 -21.77
C LEU A 147 -1.60 5.46 -21.79
N VAL A 148 -0.44 6.10 -21.65
CA VAL A 148 0.87 5.43 -21.65
C VAL A 148 1.48 5.39 -20.26
N TRP A 149 1.53 6.52 -19.58
CA TRP A 149 2.08 6.64 -18.24
C TRP A 149 1.37 7.74 -17.45
N ALA A 150 1.44 7.64 -16.12
CA ALA A 150 1.10 8.71 -15.20
C ALA A 150 2.26 8.97 -14.26
N GLU A 151 2.43 10.23 -13.88
CA GLU A 151 3.51 10.70 -13.02
C GLU A 151 2.92 11.50 -11.87
N CYS A 152 3.45 11.26 -10.67
CA CYS A 152 3.14 12.02 -9.47
C CYS A 152 4.40 12.72 -8.99
N THR A 153 4.28 14.03 -8.76
CA THR A 153 5.35 14.85 -8.20
C THR A 153 4.91 15.43 -6.85
N ILE A 154 5.69 15.15 -5.81
CA ILE A 154 5.45 15.63 -4.44
C ILE A 154 6.44 16.75 -4.11
N HIS A 155 5.89 17.90 -3.77
CA HIS A 155 6.65 19.05 -3.30
C HIS A 155 6.73 19.03 -1.78
N ARG A 156 7.93 19.25 -1.26
CA ARG A 156 8.18 19.34 0.17
C ARG A 156 8.83 20.66 0.52
N LYS A 157 8.41 21.26 1.63
CA LYS A 157 8.94 22.56 2.12
C LYS A 157 10.41 22.49 2.50
N ASP A 158 10.89 21.31 2.91
CA ASP A 158 12.26 21.07 3.36
C ASP A 158 13.21 20.58 2.25
N ARG A 159 12.77 20.57 0.99
CA ARG A 159 13.59 20.12 -0.16
C ARG A 159 13.49 21.09 -1.32
N SER A 160 14.61 21.29 -2.02
CA SER A 160 14.65 22.10 -3.25
C SER A 160 14.28 21.31 -4.51
N VAL A 161 14.41 19.99 -4.47
CA VAL A 161 14.07 19.08 -5.57
C VAL A 161 12.88 18.22 -5.12
N PRO A 162 11.78 18.19 -5.90
CA PRO A 162 10.63 17.38 -5.55
C PRO A 162 10.92 15.88 -5.75
N THR A 163 10.10 15.04 -5.13
CA THR A 163 10.11 13.60 -5.41
C THR A 163 9.15 13.34 -6.54
N THR A 164 9.64 12.79 -7.64
CA THR A 164 8.82 12.44 -8.81
C THR A 164 8.88 10.95 -9.06
N VAL A 165 7.73 10.32 -9.24
CA VAL A 165 7.61 8.90 -9.59
C VAL A 165 6.66 8.76 -10.77
N ARG A 166 7.12 8.01 -11.78
CA ARG A 166 6.36 7.69 -13.00
C ARG A 166 6.06 6.20 -13.04
N GLU A 167 4.83 5.88 -13.38
CA GLU A 167 4.34 4.51 -13.55
C GLU A 167 3.82 4.35 -14.98
N TYR A 168 4.15 3.22 -15.60
CA TYR A 168 3.74 2.91 -16.97
C TYR A 168 2.49 2.01 -16.95
N LEU A 169 1.52 2.31 -17.82
CA LEU A 169 0.27 1.56 -17.88
C LEU A 169 0.54 0.08 -18.20
N VAL A 170 1.47 -0.20 -19.11
CA VAL A 170 1.81 -1.57 -19.54
C VAL A 170 2.33 -2.45 -18.40
N GLU A 171 2.97 -1.87 -17.38
CA GLU A 171 3.50 -2.60 -16.22
C GLU A 171 2.45 -2.74 -15.10
N CYS A 172 1.62 -1.71 -14.94
CA CYS A 172 0.67 -1.62 -13.84
C CYS A 172 -0.71 -2.20 -14.14
N TYR A 173 -1.13 -2.23 -15.41
CA TYR A 173 -2.48 -2.63 -15.78
C TYR A 173 -2.81 -4.03 -15.27
N ARG A 174 -4.04 -4.21 -14.80
CA ARG A 174 -4.59 -5.49 -14.38
C ARG A 174 -5.97 -5.64 -15.02
N PRO A 175 -6.34 -6.80 -15.56
CA PRO A 175 -7.65 -7.00 -16.18
C PRO A 175 -8.75 -7.20 -15.13
N THR A 176 -8.95 -6.22 -14.24
CA THR A 176 -9.94 -6.25 -13.16
C THR A 176 -10.93 -5.09 -13.28
N GLY A 177 -12.08 -5.20 -12.61
CA GLY A 177 -13.15 -4.20 -12.68
C GLY A 177 -12.71 -2.74 -12.44
N PRO A 178 -11.89 -2.45 -11.39
CA PRO A 178 -11.40 -1.09 -11.12
C PRO A 178 -10.56 -0.48 -12.25
N TRP A 179 -9.80 -1.30 -12.97
CA TRP A 179 -8.92 -0.85 -14.05
C TRP A 179 -9.65 -0.46 -15.33
N LYS A 180 -10.99 -0.59 -15.39
CA LYS A 180 -11.81 0.10 -16.41
C LYS A 180 -11.68 1.63 -16.34
N MET A 181 -11.25 2.18 -15.21
CA MET A 181 -10.91 3.60 -15.03
C MET A 181 -9.39 3.79 -15.00
N GLU A 182 -8.72 3.45 -16.11
CA GLU A 182 -7.25 3.37 -16.22
C GLU A 182 -6.53 4.63 -15.71
N HIS A 183 -6.97 5.83 -16.12
CA HIS A 183 -6.37 7.10 -15.67
C HIS A 183 -6.40 7.26 -14.15
N ARG A 184 -7.50 6.88 -13.52
CA ARG A 184 -7.64 6.99 -12.06
C ARG A 184 -6.74 5.98 -11.36
N MET A 185 -6.72 4.74 -11.84
CA MET A 185 -5.93 3.68 -11.25
C MET A 185 -4.42 3.94 -11.37
N LEU A 186 -3.96 4.31 -12.57
CA LEU A 186 -2.54 4.59 -12.81
C LEU A 186 -2.06 5.81 -12.01
N ARG A 187 -2.90 6.87 -11.92
CA ARG A 187 -2.60 8.03 -11.07
C ARG A 187 -2.47 7.65 -9.60
N HIS A 188 -3.34 6.79 -9.08
CA HIS A 188 -3.22 6.30 -7.71
C HIS A 188 -1.93 5.51 -7.50
N ARG A 189 -1.54 4.65 -8.45
CA ARG A 189 -0.27 3.88 -8.38
C ARG A 189 0.94 4.81 -8.27
N ALA A 190 1.04 5.78 -9.18
CA ALA A 190 2.11 6.78 -9.14
C ALA A 190 2.10 7.59 -7.83
N ALA A 191 0.92 7.97 -7.36
CA ALA A 191 0.76 8.70 -6.09
C ALA A 191 1.28 7.89 -4.89
N MET A 192 0.87 6.64 -4.74
CA MET A 192 1.26 5.80 -3.60
C MET A 192 2.77 5.59 -3.56
N GLN A 193 3.42 5.33 -4.69
CA GLN A 193 4.88 5.19 -4.73
C GLN A 193 5.61 6.51 -4.47
N ALA A 194 5.13 7.62 -5.02
CA ALA A 194 5.69 8.94 -4.71
C ALA A 194 5.58 9.25 -3.21
N ILE A 195 4.42 8.99 -2.59
CA ILE A 195 4.16 9.21 -1.15
C ILE A 195 5.08 8.33 -0.31
N ARG A 196 5.23 7.05 -0.70
CA ARG A 196 6.15 6.10 -0.06
C ARG A 196 7.57 6.65 0.00
N VAL A 197 8.10 7.09 -1.13
CA VAL A 197 9.47 7.61 -1.23
C VAL A 197 9.60 8.98 -0.55
N ALA A 198 8.62 9.85 -0.72
CA ALA A 198 8.67 11.20 -0.18
C ALA A 198 8.60 11.21 1.34
N PHE A 199 7.76 10.38 1.97
CA PHE A 199 7.47 10.44 3.41
C PHE A 199 7.90 9.20 4.20
N GLY A 200 8.54 8.22 3.56
CA GLY A 200 9.10 7.05 4.24
C GLY A 200 8.05 6.03 4.70
N MET A 201 6.94 5.90 3.98
CA MET A 201 5.90 4.90 4.28
C MET A 201 6.31 3.49 3.80
N SER A 202 7.33 2.91 4.42
CA SER A 202 7.82 1.55 4.16
C SER A 202 7.07 0.49 4.97
N GLY A 203 7.08 -0.77 4.50
CA GLY A 203 6.47 -1.90 5.25
C GLY A 203 4.95 -1.97 5.17
N VAL A 204 4.33 -1.15 4.32
CA VAL A 204 2.91 -1.18 3.95
C VAL A 204 2.76 -1.31 2.45
N TYR A 205 1.66 -1.87 1.98
CA TYR A 205 1.47 -2.19 0.57
C TYR A 205 0.16 -1.62 0.03
N SER A 206 0.13 -1.33 -1.26
CA SER A 206 -1.13 -1.16 -1.99
C SER A 206 -1.83 -2.51 -2.15
N GLU A 207 -3.12 -2.50 -2.49
CA GLU A 207 -3.89 -3.74 -2.65
C GLU A 207 -3.28 -4.66 -3.72
N ASP A 208 -2.88 -4.10 -4.86
CA ASP A 208 -2.27 -4.88 -5.96
C ASP A 208 -0.92 -5.48 -5.56
N GLU A 209 -0.07 -4.72 -4.84
CA GLU A 209 1.21 -5.26 -4.32
C GLU A 209 0.97 -6.41 -3.33
N GLY A 210 -0.03 -6.27 -2.46
CA GLY A 210 -0.42 -7.33 -1.53
C GLY A 210 -0.91 -8.60 -2.24
N LEU A 211 -1.68 -8.43 -3.32
CA LEU A 211 -2.12 -9.56 -4.15
C LEU A 211 -0.96 -10.24 -4.87
N ASP A 212 0.01 -9.47 -5.36
CA ASP A 212 1.21 -10.00 -6.01
C ASP A 212 2.05 -10.82 -5.01
N ILE A 213 2.21 -10.35 -3.76
CA ILE A 213 2.87 -11.12 -2.68
C ILE A 213 2.15 -12.45 -2.44
N LEU A 214 0.83 -12.41 -2.24
CA LEU A 214 0.03 -13.62 -2.02
C LEU A 214 0.13 -14.60 -3.19
N ARG A 215 0.17 -14.10 -4.43
CA ARG A 215 0.29 -14.93 -5.64
C ARG A 215 1.65 -15.61 -5.72
N ASN A 216 2.72 -14.88 -5.44
CA ASN A 216 4.09 -15.41 -5.52
C ASN A 216 4.33 -16.46 -4.42
N GLU A 217 3.82 -16.25 -3.22
CA GLU A 217 3.87 -17.25 -2.14
C GLU A 217 2.96 -18.46 -2.40
N ALA A 218 1.93 -18.30 -3.24
CA ALA A 218 1.03 -19.39 -3.57
C ALA A 218 1.61 -20.41 -4.56
N GLY A 219 2.74 -20.12 -5.23
CA GLY A 219 3.31 -20.97 -6.28
C GLY A 219 4.76 -20.68 -6.71
N GLY A 220 5.64 -20.21 -5.82
CA GLY A 220 7.07 -20.03 -6.15
C GLY A 220 7.99 -20.69 -5.14
N ASP A 221 8.69 -21.76 -5.56
CA ASP A 221 10.09 -21.90 -5.15
C ASP A 221 10.77 -20.56 -5.48
N VAL A 222 11.60 -20.07 -4.57
CA VAL A 222 12.46 -18.91 -4.84
C VAL A 222 13.35 -19.29 -6.02
N VAL A 223 12.97 -18.89 -7.23
CA VAL A 223 13.88 -18.95 -8.37
C VAL A 223 14.89 -17.85 -8.08
N ASP A 224 16.10 -18.23 -7.69
CA ASP A 224 17.25 -17.33 -7.74
C ASP A 224 17.23 -16.69 -9.13
N VAL A 225 17.02 -15.38 -9.20
CA VAL A 225 17.21 -14.62 -10.43
C VAL A 225 18.70 -14.74 -10.75
N GLN A 226 19.05 -15.69 -11.61
CA GLN A 226 20.37 -15.74 -12.19
C GLN A 226 20.52 -14.45 -13.00
N VAL A 227 21.48 -13.63 -12.59
CA VAL A 227 21.89 -12.47 -13.37
C VAL A 227 22.45 -13.01 -14.68
N VAL A 228 21.62 -13.01 -15.73
CA VAL A 228 22.06 -13.30 -17.10
C VAL A 228 23.13 -12.27 -17.44
N LYS A 229 24.31 -12.74 -17.82
CA LYS A 229 25.40 -11.83 -18.19
C LYS A 229 25.00 -11.11 -19.46
N ARG A 230 25.39 -9.83 -19.59
CA ARG A 230 25.01 -8.99 -20.72
C ARG A 230 25.39 -9.62 -22.07
N ASP A 231 26.52 -10.32 -22.11
CA ASP A 231 27.01 -11.03 -23.30
C ASP A 231 26.05 -12.16 -23.76
N GLU A 232 25.35 -12.82 -22.82
CA GLU A 232 24.37 -13.87 -23.13
C GLU A 232 23.04 -13.26 -23.63
N LEU A 233 22.75 -12.01 -23.28
CA LEU A 233 21.58 -11.28 -23.79
C LEU A 233 21.83 -10.79 -25.22
N ASP A 234 23.05 -10.33 -25.51
CA ASP A 234 23.43 -9.85 -26.84
C ASP A 234 23.38 -10.99 -27.88
N GLU A 235 23.79 -12.21 -27.53
CA GLU A 235 23.67 -13.40 -28.41
C GLU A 235 22.21 -13.72 -28.77
N VAL A 236 21.28 -13.60 -27.81
CA VAL A 236 19.85 -13.86 -28.04
C VAL A 236 19.22 -12.77 -28.91
N VAL A 237 19.67 -11.52 -28.76
CA VAL A 237 19.21 -10.40 -29.60
C VAL A 237 19.67 -10.59 -31.04
N ASP A 238 20.93 -10.99 -31.25
CA ASP A 238 21.47 -11.27 -32.58
C ASP A 238 20.72 -12.42 -33.28
N GLU A 239 20.34 -13.47 -32.55
CA GLU A 239 19.53 -14.57 -33.10
C GLU A 239 18.12 -14.12 -33.52
N ILE A 240 17.49 -13.23 -32.75
CA ILE A 240 16.16 -12.70 -33.06
C ILE A 240 16.22 -11.77 -34.28
N GLU A 241 17.24 -10.91 -34.37
CA GLU A 241 17.44 -10.03 -35.52
C GLU A 241 17.72 -10.82 -36.80
N ALA A 242 18.51 -11.89 -36.72
CA ALA A 242 18.74 -12.80 -37.86
C ALA A 242 17.44 -13.50 -38.30
N ALA A 243 16.63 -13.99 -37.35
CA ALA A 243 15.35 -14.63 -37.65
C ALA A 243 14.33 -13.65 -38.28
N ALA A 244 14.33 -12.39 -37.83
CA ALA A 244 13.48 -11.35 -38.42
C ALA A 244 13.88 -11.02 -39.86
N ALA A 245 15.18 -10.98 -40.16
CA ALA A 245 15.69 -10.77 -41.52
C ALA A 245 15.34 -11.93 -42.47
N ASP A 246 15.30 -13.16 -41.97
CA ASP A 246 14.89 -14.34 -42.76
C ASP A 246 13.39 -14.27 -43.15
N VAL A 247 12.52 -13.77 -42.27
CA VAL A 247 11.09 -13.57 -42.56
C VAL A 247 10.87 -12.47 -43.61
N GLU A 248 11.68 -11.42 -43.60
CA GLU A 248 11.63 -10.35 -44.60
C GLU A 248 12.11 -10.79 -45.99
N SER A 249 13.10 -11.70 -46.03
CA SER A 249 13.67 -12.22 -47.28
C SER A 249 12.87 -13.36 -47.92
N ASN A 250 12.01 -14.04 -47.14
CA ASN A 250 11.18 -15.14 -47.62
C ASN A 250 9.75 -15.05 -47.05
N PRO A 251 8.91 -14.13 -47.56
CA PRO A 251 7.55 -13.98 -47.08
C PRO A 251 6.74 -15.24 -47.39
N VAL A 252 6.13 -15.83 -46.36
CA VAL A 252 5.23 -16.98 -46.53
C VAL A 252 3.99 -16.50 -47.30
N GLU A 253 3.79 -16.99 -48.52
CA GLU A 253 2.56 -16.74 -49.27
C GLU A 253 1.36 -17.32 -48.49
N LEU A 254 0.45 -16.44 -48.07
CA LEU A 254 -0.87 -16.86 -47.59
C LEU A 254 -1.61 -17.55 -48.75
N ALA A 255 -1.76 -18.87 -48.65
CA ALA A 255 -2.64 -19.60 -49.54
C ALA A 255 -4.09 -19.07 -49.35
N ASP A 256 -4.68 -18.63 -50.45
CA ASP A 256 -6.06 -18.14 -50.56
C ASP A 256 -7.03 -19.26 -50.13
N LEU A 257 -7.49 -19.20 -48.88
CA LEU A 257 -8.57 -20.03 -48.39
C LEU A 257 -9.87 -19.49 -48.99
N GLY A 258 -10.22 -20.01 -50.16
CA GLY A 258 -11.54 -19.81 -50.78
C GLY A 258 -12.67 -20.19 -49.81
N PRO A 259 -13.89 -19.67 -50.05
CA PRO A 259 -15.00 -19.83 -49.11
C PRO A 259 -15.34 -21.31 -48.93
N ASP A 260 -15.34 -21.76 -47.68
CA ASP A 260 -15.79 -23.07 -47.24
C ASP A 260 -17.30 -23.21 -47.52
N GLU A 261 -17.62 -23.99 -48.54
CA GLU A 261 -18.94 -24.58 -48.71
C GLU A 261 -18.95 -26.00 -48.14
N SER A 262 -19.23 -26.14 -46.84
CA SER A 262 -19.81 -27.35 -46.28
C SER A 262 -20.50 -27.06 -44.94
N GLY A 263 -21.83 -27.23 -44.94
CA GLY A 263 -22.69 -26.82 -43.83
C GLY A 263 -22.73 -27.79 -42.66
N ASP A 264 -23.01 -27.23 -41.49
CA ASP A 264 -23.80 -27.82 -40.41
C ASP A 264 -24.31 -26.67 -39.52
N ASP A 265 -25.42 -26.06 -39.92
CA ASP A 265 -26.22 -25.18 -39.06
C ASP A 265 -26.94 -26.03 -38.02
N SER A 266 -26.28 -26.31 -36.91
CA SER A 266 -26.92 -26.80 -35.68
C SER A 266 -26.60 -25.87 -34.52
N ASP A 267 -27.39 -24.81 -34.42
CA ASP A 267 -27.48 -23.92 -33.26
C ASP A 267 -28.08 -24.70 -32.05
N PRO A 268 -27.32 -24.95 -30.96
CA PRO A 268 -27.81 -25.73 -29.83
C PRO A 268 -28.74 -24.94 -28.89
N PHE A 269 -29.15 -23.70 -29.23
CA PHE A 269 -30.00 -22.88 -28.36
C PHE A 269 -31.45 -22.67 -28.83
N ALA A 270 -31.87 -23.30 -29.92
CA ALA A 270 -33.27 -23.22 -30.38
C ALA A 270 -34.12 -24.38 -29.84
N GLY A 271 -34.64 -24.26 -28.61
CA GLY A 271 -35.67 -25.18 -28.12
C GLY A 271 -36.04 -25.02 -26.65
N GLY A 272 -37.03 -24.18 -26.37
CA GLY A 272 -37.61 -24.08 -25.02
C GLY A 272 -38.58 -22.91 -24.88
N GLY A 273 -39.62 -22.87 -25.70
CA GLY A 273 -40.78 -22.03 -25.43
C GLY A 273 -41.65 -22.69 -24.37
N ASP A 274 -41.93 -21.97 -23.29
CA ASP A 274 -43.18 -22.15 -22.56
C ASP A 274 -43.79 -20.77 -22.32
N SER A 275 -45.00 -20.64 -22.85
CA SER A 275 -45.78 -19.43 -23.02
C SER A 275 -46.41 -18.97 -21.71
N PHE A 276 -46.07 -17.77 -21.24
CA PHE A 276 -46.88 -17.06 -20.25
C PHE A 276 -46.67 -15.55 -20.33
N PHE A 277 -47.41 -14.90 -21.24
CA PHE A 277 -48.16 -13.65 -21.03
C PHE A 277 -48.58 -13.09 -22.39
N GLU A 278 -49.86 -13.25 -22.74
CA GLU A 278 -50.52 -12.38 -23.70
C GLU A 278 -51.49 -11.46 -22.96
N ASP A 279 -51.64 -10.28 -23.57
CA ASP A 279 -52.67 -9.26 -23.38
C ASP A 279 -52.67 -8.41 -22.11
N GLU A 280 -52.25 -7.15 -22.27
CA GLU A 280 -53.25 -6.08 -22.25
C GLU A 280 -52.76 -4.80 -22.95
N LYS A 281 -53.51 -4.38 -23.97
CA LYS A 281 -53.49 -3.02 -24.51
C LYS A 281 -54.17 -2.06 -23.53
N LYS A 282 -53.70 -0.80 -23.60
CA LYS A 282 -54.48 0.47 -23.50
C LYS A 282 -54.46 1.17 -22.13
N ALA A 283 -53.73 2.29 -22.07
CA ALA A 283 -54.25 3.65 -21.83
C ALA A 283 -53.12 4.60 -21.39
N ALA A 284 -53.00 5.75 -22.08
CA ALA A 284 -52.38 6.95 -21.51
C ALA A 284 -53.32 7.56 -20.45
N PRO A 285 -52.82 8.34 -19.49
CA PRO A 285 -52.98 9.79 -19.65
C PRO A 285 -51.92 10.71 -19.00
N GLU A 286 -51.91 11.94 -19.53
CA GLU A 286 -51.85 13.27 -18.89
C GLU A 286 -50.67 13.68 -17.98
N ASP A 287 -50.03 14.75 -18.45
CA ASP A 287 -49.54 15.96 -17.75
C ASP A 287 -49.75 16.02 -16.23
N TYR A 288 -48.67 16.37 -15.53
CA TYR A 288 -48.71 16.95 -14.19
C TYR A 288 -47.97 18.30 -14.22
N ASP A 289 -48.67 19.32 -13.71
CA ASP A 289 -48.23 20.71 -13.44
C ASP A 289 -46.83 20.82 -12.79
#